data_AF-A0A6M5YR40-F1
#
_entry.id   AF-A0A6M5YR40-F1
#
_cell.length_a   1.000
_cell.length_b   1.000
_cell.length_c   1.000
_cell.angle_alpha   90.00
_cell.angle_beta   90.00
_cell.angle_gamma   90.00
#
_symmetry.space_group_name_H-M   'P 1'
#
loop_
_entity.id
_entity.type
_entity.pdbx_description
1 polymer ?
#
loop_
_entity_poly.entity_id
_entity_poly.type
_entity_poly.pdbx_seq_one_letter_code
_entity_poly.pdbx_strand_id
1 'polypeptide(L)'
;MSITLRELPLPVKVVASVFLMAVGLGYTSAMVQLHMQDSKSGEAMPTEADVVLKFTGKKKRDPNAPPPRPVSRLEALVAADPPAITGSSMSAAFTTEDRAKGDLKFSTLTKGKSPEAVEAIKAHRKGEQTAFRLWINAPEADRKAAYEADKFVPPAGQMPKDLTPAFQDGDAVKIKSIIDNRCGTCHSKGGEKEDVPLATYEHLAPFLKVNAVAVTGDWVKVEEPISTSKLTQSTHAHLLSFAVLFSLTGLIFACSSYPSSVRCALGPWVVVAVFADVSLWWLARLSDEWGPLFARGVIVTGGLAGLGLALQITLSLFNMYGAKGKVVIALLFLLGGAVGGLVIQSQIKPALDAKALAKQPEVKAPEGKQPDAKEAKTDTGKDEPKGKKDEPKGKGVALHRPIHDFDRLLTLPVLDEKGNPLPPAQVQWGGGPDGSMVPAFFEKDKEFKKVMDAAATPQEAKDKLRTEREAELDALRAWARAADRAREAGYKGNGFGIPTALAGKVNPKFVTDDKLKVRSLIEARCVVCHGPEGKQSDYPLDNWEGVSKYLAPLPPPEAPSAVQPKAVDPIPSATDD
;
A
#
# COMPACT_ATOMS: atom_id res chain seq x y z
N MET A 1 50.72 17.40 -10.66
CA MET A 1 49.76 17.63 -11.75
C MET A 1 48.37 17.48 -11.19
N SER A 2 47.55 18.53 -11.20
CA SER A 2 46.13 18.43 -10.83
C SER A 2 45.34 18.07 -12.10
N ILE A 3 44.77 16.87 -12.17
CA ILE A 3 43.87 16.48 -13.26
C ILE A 3 42.62 17.37 -13.18
N THR A 4 42.35 18.14 -14.22
CA THR A 4 41.14 18.96 -14.32
C THR A 4 40.10 18.34 -15.26
N LEU A 5 38.81 18.60 -15.02
CA LEU A 5 37.71 18.14 -15.88
C LEU A 5 37.92 18.48 -17.36
N ARG A 6 38.63 19.58 -17.66
CA ARG A 6 38.93 20.02 -19.03
C ARG A 6 39.96 19.15 -19.74
N GLU A 7 40.85 18.52 -19.00
CA GLU A 7 41.94 17.69 -19.56
C GLU A 7 41.49 16.25 -19.81
N LEU A 8 40.30 15.88 -19.34
CA LEU A 8 39.76 14.53 -19.52
C LEU A 8 39.54 14.20 -21.01
N PRO A 9 39.82 12.94 -21.43
CA PRO A 9 39.45 12.45 -22.75
C PRO A 9 37.96 12.60 -23.01
N LEU A 10 37.58 12.84 -24.28
CA LEU A 10 36.18 13.02 -24.68
C LEU A 10 35.25 11.89 -24.18
N PRO A 11 35.61 10.59 -24.26
CA PRO A 11 34.75 9.52 -23.76
C PRO A 11 34.41 9.67 -22.27
N VAL A 12 35.39 10.06 -21.44
CA VAL A 12 35.19 10.24 -20.00
C VAL A 12 34.26 11.43 -19.73
N LYS A 13 34.42 12.53 -20.47
CA LYS A 13 33.53 13.71 -20.37
C LYS A 13 32.09 13.37 -20.73
N VAL A 14 31.88 12.56 -21.78
CA VAL A 14 30.56 12.12 -22.20
C VAL A 14 29.90 11.27 -21.12
N VAL A 15 30.62 10.28 -20.56
CA VAL A 15 30.10 9.43 -19.47
C VAL A 15 29.76 10.27 -18.24
N ALA A 16 30.65 11.17 -17.81
CA ALA A 16 30.39 12.07 -16.69
C ALA A 16 29.18 12.97 -16.93
N SER A 17 29.01 13.48 -18.16
CA SER A 17 27.88 14.34 -18.52
C SER A 17 26.55 13.59 -18.49
N VAL A 18 26.51 12.38 -19.07
CA VAL A 18 25.33 11.51 -19.03
C VAL A 18 24.98 11.14 -17.59
N PHE A 19 25.97 10.80 -16.76
CA PHE A 19 25.78 10.53 -15.35
C PHE A 19 25.16 11.73 -14.62
N LEU A 20 25.73 12.94 -14.76
CA LEU A 20 25.21 14.15 -14.12
C LEU A 20 23.77 14.47 -14.57
N MET A 21 23.48 14.33 -15.87
CA MET A 21 22.13 14.53 -16.40
C MET A 21 21.14 13.48 -15.89
N ALA A 22 21.54 12.21 -15.82
CA ALA A 22 20.71 11.14 -15.29
C ALA A 22 20.38 11.35 -13.79
N VAL A 23 21.36 11.78 -12.99
CA VAL A 23 21.13 12.16 -11.59
C VAL A 23 20.17 13.34 -11.48
N GLY A 24 20.32 14.38 -12.31
CA GLY A 24 19.41 15.53 -12.33
C GLY A 24 17.97 15.17 -12.73
N LEU A 25 17.80 14.29 -13.72
CA LEU A 25 16.49 13.75 -14.12
C LEU A 25 15.88 12.89 -13.01
N GLY A 26 16.68 12.03 -12.39
CA GLY A 26 16.25 11.22 -11.24
C GLY A 26 15.78 12.07 -10.06
N TYR A 27 16.51 13.14 -9.73
CA TYR A 27 16.11 14.07 -8.67
C TYR A 27 14.80 14.81 -9.02
N THR A 28 14.65 15.27 -10.26
CA THR A 28 13.39 15.88 -10.72
C THR A 28 12.21 14.91 -10.60
N SER A 29 12.41 13.64 -10.99
CA SER A 29 11.40 12.59 -10.83
C SER A 29 11.03 12.37 -9.36
N ALA A 30 12.01 12.38 -8.45
CA ALA A 30 11.77 12.29 -7.02
C ALA A 30 10.94 13.47 -6.48
N MET A 31 11.16 14.69 -6.99
CA MET A 31 10.33 15.85 -6.63
C MET A 31 8.88 15.68 -7.09
N VAL A 32 8.65 15.15 -8.30
CA VAL A 32 7.30 14.82 -8.79
C VAL A 32 6.65 13.74 -7.91
N GLN A 33 7.42 12.72 -7.51
CA GLN A 33 6.94 11.70 -6.60
C GLN A 33 6.55 12.29 -5.23
N LEU A 34 7.35 13.19 -4.66
CA LEU A 34 7.02 13.89 -3.42
C LEU A 34 5.72 14.71 -3.56
N HIS A 35 5.53 15.41 -4.67
CA HIS A 35 4.27 16.10 -4.94
C HIS A 35 3.07 15.14 -4.88
N MET A 36 3.17 13.99 -5.57
CA MET A 36 2.09 13.01 -5.66
C MET A 36 1.80 12.29 -4.33
N GLN A 37 2.83 12.09 -3.50
CA GLN A 37 2.72 11.31 -2.27
C GLN A 37 2.45 12.16 -1.02
N ASP A 38 3.01 13.38 -0.96
CA ASP A 38 3.11 14.13 0.29
C ASP A 38 2.42 15.51 0.26
N SER A 39 1.98 16.03 -0.90
CA SER A 39 1.28 17.32 -0.97
C SER A 39 -0.22 17.18 -0.65
N LYS A 40 -0.55 17.03 0.64
CA LYS A 40 -1.95 16.90 1.12
C LYS A 40 -2.73 18.21 1.01
N SER A 41 -2.06 19.36 1.14
CA SER A 41 -2.62 20.70 0.94
C SER A 41 -3.25 20.88 -0.45
N GLY A 42 -2.77 20.16 -1.46
CA GLY A 42 -3.15 20.36 -2.87
C GLY A 42 -2.25 21.36 -3.59
N GLU A 43 -1.22 21.86 -2.90
CA GLU A 43 -0.19 22.72 -3.48
C GLU A 43 0.77 21.94 -4.37
N ALA A 44 1.54 22.65 -5.20
CA ALA A 44 2.51 22.02 -6.11
C ALA A 44 3.65 21.27 -5.37
N MET A 45 3.94 21.62 -4.12
CA MET A 45 4.90 20.93 -3.26
C MET A 45 4.36 20.85 -1.84
N PRO A 46 4.83 19.88 -1.02
CA PRO A 46 4.44 19.79 0.37
C PRO A 46 4.67 21.12 1.12
N THR A 47 3.62 21.61 1.76
CA THR A 47 3.69 22.79 2.61
C THR A 47 4.35 22.47 3.95
N GLU A 48 4.69 23.50 4.72
CA GLU A 48 5.12 23.33 6.11
C GLU A 48 4.13 22.46 6.91
N ALA A 49 2.83 22.73 6.76
CA ALA A 49 1.81 21.97 7.46
C ALA A 49 1.81 20.49 7.06
N ASP A 50 2.04 20.18 5.78
CA ASP A 50 2.10 18.81 5.27
C ASP A 50 3.30 18.05 5.86
N VAL A 51 4.47 18.71 5.92
CA VAL A 51 5.71 18.10 6.44
C VAL A 51 5.64 17.89 7.95
N VAL A 52 5.14 18.89 8.71
CA VAL A 52 4.92 18.75 10.15
C VAL A 52 3.94 17.61 10.43
N LEU A 53 2.81 17.58 9.70
CA LEU A 53 1.82 16.52 9.84
C LEU A 53 2.43 15.14 9.54
N LYS A 54 3.24 15.00 8.49
CA LYS A 54 3.88 13.72 8.12
C LYS A 54 4.85 13.18 9.18
N PHE A 55 5.73 14.03 9.72
CA PHE A 55 6.80 13.59 10.62
C PHE A 55 6.41 13.62 12.10
N THR A 56 5.48 14.50 12.50
CA THR A 56 5.09 14.66 13.91
C THR A 56 3.64 14.23 14.18
N GLY A 57 2.79 14.09 13.15
CA GLY A 57 1.36 13.83 13.32
C GLY A 57 0.59 15.02 13.88
N LYS A 58 1.18 16.23 13.86
CA LYS A 58 0.60 17.42 14.49
C LYS A 58 0.06 18.40 13.46
N LYS A 59 -1.01 19.09 13.82
CA LYS A 59 -1.58 20.21 13.08
C LYS A 59 -1.61 21.45 13.96
N LYS A 60 -1.35 22.60 13.37
CA LYS A 60 -1.41 23.87 14.10
C LYS A 60 -2.85 24.12 14.51
N ARG A 61 -3.06 24.44 15.79
CA ARG A 61 -4.36 24.77 16.36
C ARG A 61 -4.81 26.11 15.82
N ASP A 62 -6.07 26.18 15.38
CA ASP A 62 -6.73 27.45 15.17
C ASP A 62 -7.12 28.03 16.55
N PRO A 63 -6.62 29.22 16.94
CA PRO A 63 -6.94 29.85 18.21
C PRO A 63 -8.45 30.09 18.40
N ASN A 64 -9.21 30.23 17.30
CA ASN A 64 -10.65 30.49 17.32
C ASN A 64 -11.49 29.21 17.27
N ALA A 65 -10.88 28.05 17.04
CA ALA A 65 -11.60 26.78 17.04
C ALA A 65 -11.86 26.29 18.47
N PRO A 66 -13.04 25.72 18.75
CA PRO A 66 -13.31 25.09 20.04
C PRO A 66 -12.25 24.03 20.34
N PRO A 67 -11.89 23.83 21.62
CA PRO A 67 -10.89 22.83 21.99
C PRO A 67 -11.28 21.48 21.38
N PRO A 68 -10.35 20.81 20.69
CA PRO A 68 -10.65 19.55 20.02
C PRO A 68 -11.19 18.56 21.05
N ARG A 69 -12.40 18.05 20.80
CA ARG A 69 -13.00 17.03 21.64
C ARG A 69 -12.08 15.81 21.62
N PRO A 70 -11.67 15.25 22.77
CA PRO A 70 -10.90 14.03 22.78
C PRO A 70 -11.78 12.91 22.19
N VAL A 71 -11.28 12.28 21.13
CA VAL A 71 -11.94 11.18 20.43
C VAL A 71 -11.08 9.93 20.55
N SER A 72 -11.71 8.77 20.47
CA SER A 72 -10.98 7.50 20.41
C SER A 72 -10.27 7.38 19.05
N ARG A 73 -9.24 6.52 19.00
CA ARG A 73 -8.53 6.25 17.73
C ARG A 73 -9.49 5.72 16.66
N LEU A 74 -10.45 4.87 17.05
CA LEU A 74 -11.44 4.34 16.12
C LEU A 74 -12.35 5.44 15.57
N GLU A 75 -12.80 6.39 16.40
CA GLU A 75 -13.61 7.51 15.90
C GLU A 75 -12.80 8.39 14.95
N ALA A 76 -11.54 8.70 15.27
CA ALA A 76 -10.68 9.51 14.40
C ALA A 76 -10.52 8.88 13.00
N LEU A 77 -10.29 7.57 12.95
CA LEU A 77 -10.14 6.83 11.69
C LEU A 77 -11.44 6.79 10.87
N VAL A 78 -12.59 6.66 11.53
CA VAL A 78 -13.89 6.63 10.85
C VAL A 78 -14.30 8.02 10.39
N ALA A 79 -14.02 9.07 11.16
CA ALA A 79 -14.47 10.44 10.90
C ALA A 79 -13.52 11.27 10.02
N ALA A 80 -12.33 10.75 9.66
CA ALA A 80 -11.37 11.46 8.83
C ALA A 80 -11.96 11.79 7.44
N ASP A 81 -11.81 13.03 6.98
CA ASP A 81 -12.20 13.41 5.61
C ASP A 81 -11.35 12.64 4.57
N PRO A 82 -11.95 12.07 3.51
CA PRO A 82 -11.19 11.44 2.43
C PRO A 82 -10.46 12.50 1.59
N PRO A 83 -9.24 12.26 1.06
CA PRO A 83 -8.62 10.94 0.83
C PRO A 83 -7.17 10.84 1.36
N ALA A 84 -6.92 9.97 2.35
CA ALA A 84 -5.55 9.55 2.66
C ALA A 84 -5.26 8.21 1.96
N ILE A 85 -4.65 8.29 0.77
CA ILE A 85 -4.15 7.16 -0.04
C ILE A 85 -2.97 6.41 0.64
N THR A 86 -2.67 6.70 1.91
CA THR A 86 -1.54 6.12 2.65
C THR A 86 -1.92 5.16 3.77
N GLY A 87 -3.20 4.77 3.87
CA GLY A 87 -3.65 3.69 4.76
C GLY A 87 -3.92 4.10 6.21
N SER A 88 -4.31 5.36 6.43
CA SER A 88 -4.56 5.95 7.75
C SER A 88 -6.00 6.45 7.97
N SER A 89 -6.96 6.06 7.13
CA SER A 89 -8.39 6.38 7.30
C SER A 89 -9.27 5.16 7.00
N MET A 90 -10.38 5.02 7.73
CA MET A 90 -11.44 4.05 7.46
C MET A 90 -12.72 4.71 6.92
N SER A 91 -12.74 6.02 6.69
CA SER A 91 -13.94 6.75 6.26
C SER A 91 -14.46 6.29 4.90
N ALA A 92 -13.57 5.84 4.01
CA ALA A 92 -13.94 5.28 2.70
C ALA A 92 -14.90 4.09 2.82
N ALA A 93 -14.71 3.22 3.84
CA ALA A 93 -15.59 2.08 4.13
C ALA A 93 -17.06 2.48 4.38
N PHE A 94 -17.27 3.73 4.79
CA PHE A 94 -18.57 4.30 5.10
C PHE A 94 -19.02 5.36 4.09
N THR A 95 -18.32 5.53 2.96
CA THR A 95 -18.64 6.62 2.02
C THR A 95 -18.52 6.20 0.57
N THR A 96 -17.34 5.75 0.14
CA THR A 96 -17.02 5.64 -1.30
C THR A 96 -16.54 4.27 -1.73
N GLU A 97 -15.94 3.48 -0.83
CA GLU A 97 -15.34 2.19 -1.21
C GLU A 97 -15.46 1.20 -0.06
N ASP A 98 -15.94 -0.01 -0.35
CA ASP A 98 -15.91 -1.12 0.60
C ASP A 98 -15.55 -2.44 -0.07
N ARG A 99 -15.24 -3.43 0.77
CA ARG A 99 -15.05 -4.83 0.38
C ARG A 99 -16.16 -5.73 0.90
N ALA A 100 -17.34 -5.17 1.14
CA ALA A 100 -18.49 -5.96 1.53
C ALA A 100 -18.80 -6.99 0.44
N LYS A 101 -19.34 -8.14 0.84
CA LYS A 101 -19.70 -9.21 -0.09
C LYS A 101 -21.17 -9.08 -0.49
N GLY A 102 -21.49 -9.51 -1.71
CA GLY A 102 -22.88 -9.55 -2.20
C GLY A 102 -23.52 -8.18 -2.37
N ASP A 103 -24.80 -8.09 -2.02
CA ASP A 103 -25.66 -6.94 -2.29
C ASP A 103 -25.37 -5.72 -1.41
N LEU A 104 -24.49 -5.86 -0.42
CA LEU A 104 -24.05 -4.76 0.44
C LEU A 104 -22.77 -4.09 -0.06
N LYS A 105 -22.17 -4.57 -1.16
CA LYS A 105 -20.97 -3.96 -1.75
C LYS A 105 -21.30 -2.64 -2.43
N PHE A 106 -20.56 -1.58 -2.13
CA PHE A 106 -20.83 -0.25 -2.69
C PHE A 106 -20.87 -0.24 -4.22
N SER A 107 -19.88 -0.85 -4.87
CA SER A 107 -19.82 -0.94 -6.33
C SER A 107 -21.01 -1.70 -6.93
N THR A 108 -21.52 -2.71 -6.22
CA THR A 108 -22.69 -3.49 -6.68
C THR A 108 -23.97 -2.68 -6.52
N LEU A 109 -24.10 -1.94 -5.41
CA LEU A 109 -25.25 -1.09 -5.12
C LEU A 109 -25.40 0.08 -6.08
N THR A 110 -24.29 0.61 -6.60
CA THR A 110 -24.28 1.80 -7.48
C THR A 110 -24.24 1.47 -8.96
N LYS A 111 -23.86 0.25 -9.35
CA LYS A 111 -23.75 -0.16 -10.75
C LYS A 111 -25.08 0.00 -11.49
N GLY A 112 -25.07 0.81 -12.55
CA GLY A 112 -26.24 1.03 -13.43
C GLY A 112 -27.36 1.88 -12.81
N LYS A 113 -27.12 2.52 -11.66
CA LYS A 113 -28.10 3.42 -11.02
C LYS A 113 -27.92 4.87 -11.46
N SER A 114 -29.00 5.65 -11.39
CA SER A 114 -28.95 7.09 -11.65
C SER A 114 -28.12 7.82 -10.59
N PRO A 115 -27.61 9.04 -10.88
CA PRO A 115 -26.88 9.84 -9.91
C PRO A 115 -27.64 10.04 -8.59
N GLU A 116 -28.95 10.29 -8.65
CA GLU A 116 -29.79 10.50 -7.47
C GLU A 116 -29.86 9.24 -6.59
N ALA A 117 -29.96 8.07 -7.21
CA ALA A 117 -29.98 6.80 -6.50
C ALA A 117 -28.60 6.46 -5.88
N VAL A 118 -27.50 6.87 -6.55
CA VAL A 118 -26.15 6.77 -5.98
C VAL A 118 -25.98 7.69 -4.78
N GLU A 119 -26.48 8.92 -4.84
CA GLU A 119 -26.44 9.87 -3.71
C GLU A 119 -27.28 9.38 -2.52
N ALA A 120 -28.45 8.77 -2.76
CA ALA A 120 -29.23 8.12 -1.70
C ALA A 120 -28.44 6.99 -1.01
N ILE A 121 -27.71 6.17 -1.77
CA ILE A 121 -26.84 5.13 -1.20
C ILE A 121 -25.73 5.75 -0.35
N LYS A 122 -25.07 6.82 -0.84
CA LYS A 122 -24.04 7.53 -0.06
C LYS A 122 -24.63 8.13 1.23
N ALA A 123 -25.85 8.66 1.18
CA ALA A 123 -26.55 9.16 2.36
C ALA A 123 -26.78 8.05 3.39
N HIS A 124 -27.23 6.87 2.95
CA HIS A 124 -27.36 5.69 3.83
C HIS A 124 -26.03 5.33 4.49
N ARG A 125 -24.90 5.34 3.75
CA ARG A 125 -23.58 5.03 4.30
C ARG A 125 -23.08 6.07 5.29
N LYS A 126 -23.34 7.35 5.02
CA LYS A 126 -23.05 8.44 5.96
C LYS A 126 -23.87 8.32 7.24
N GLY A 127 -25.09 7.81 7.14
CA GLY A 127 -25.88 7.45 8.31
C GLY A 127 -25.33 6.28 9.10
N GLU A 128 -24.83 5.23 8.44
CA GLU A 128 -24.09 4.14 9.10
C GLU A 128 -22.89 4.68 9.87
N GLN A 129 -22.10 5.56 9.25
CA GLN A 129 -20.96 6.24 9.88
C GLN A 129 -21.39 7.01 11.13
N THR A 130 -22.51 7.72 11.03
CA THR A 130 -23.06 8.53 12.11
C THR A 130 -23.52 7.65 13.27
N ALA A 131 -24.30 6.60 13.01
CA ALA A 131 -24.71 5.63 14.03
C ALA A 131 -23.50 4.97 14.69
N PHE A 132 -22.49 4.60 13.89
CA PHE A 132 -21.28 3.97 14.40
C PHE A 132 -20.50 4.92 15.32
N ARG A 133 -20.41 6.21 15.00
CA ARG A 133 -19.81 7.21 15.88
C ARG A 133 -20.61 7.41 17.17
N LEU A 134 -21.94 7.41 17.10
CA LEU A 134 -22.77 7.48 18.31
C LEU A 134 -22.53 6.27 19.22
N TRP A 135 -22.44 5.07 18.65
CA TRP A 135 -22.06 3.87 19.39
C TRP A 135 -20.66 4.00 20.00
N ILE A 136 -19.64 4.44 19.25
CA ILE A 136 -18.28 4.62 19.79
C ILE A 136 -18.26 5.55 21.02
N ASN A 137 -19.15 6.54 21.06
CA ASN A 137 -19.24 7.52 22.14
C ASN A 137 -20.19 7.14 23.28
N ALA A 138 -20.89 6.00 23.19
CA ALA A 138 -21.74 5.51 24.27
C ALA A 138 -20.88 5.03 25.48
N PRO A 139 -21.46 4.95 26.69
CA PRO A 139 -20.80 4.37 27.85
C PRO A 139 -20.27 2.96 27.57
N GLU A 140 -19.14 2.58 28.17
CA GLU A 140 -18.47 1.31 27.87
C GLU A 140 -19.38 0.08 28.05
N ALA A 141 -20.16 0.05 29.13
CA ALA A 141 -21.13 -1.01 29.39
C ALA A 141 -22.17 -1.11 28.25
N ASP A 142 -22.74 0.02 27.85
CA ASP A 142 -23.74 0.09 26.78
C ASP A 142 -23.15 -0.29 25.42
N ARG A 143 -21.91 0.11 25.15
CA ARG A 143 -21.20 -0.25 23.90
C ARG A 143 -21.02 -1.75 23.77
N LYS A 144 -20.55 -2.39 24.84
CA LYS A 144 -20.29 -3.84 24.85
C LYS A 144 -21.61 -4.61 24.69
N ALA A 145 -22.62 -4.25 25.49
CA ALA A 145 -23.94 -4.86 25.41
C ALA A 145 -24.57 -4.71 24.01
N ALA A 146 -24.50 -3.52 23.42
CA ALA A 146 -25.03 -3.26 22.09
C ALA A 146 -24.27 -4.00 20.97
N TYR A 147 -22.97 -4.18 21.12
CA TYR A 147 -22.17 -4.96 20.18
C TYR A 147 -22.53 -6.46 20.25
N GLU A 148 -22.60 -7.02 21.46
CA GLU A 148 -22.92 -8.44 21.67
C GLU A 148 -24.35 -8.78 21.22
N ALA A 149 -25.30 -7.87 21.45
CA ALA A 149 -26.68 -8.01 21.02
C ALA A 149 -26.91 -7.67 19.53
N ASP A 150 -25.89 -7.14 18.83
CA ASP A 150 -26.01 -6.50 17.51
C ASP A 150 -27.18 -5.50 17.45
N LYS A 151 -27.35 -4.73 18.52
CA LYS A 151 -28.51 -3.86 18.71
C LYS A 151 -28.13 -2.64 19.54
N PHE A 152 -27.95 -1.50 18.87
CA PHE A 152 -27.67 -0.21 19.48
C PHE A 152 -28.84 0.74 19.24
N VAL A 153 -29.41 1.30 20.31
CA VAL A 153 -30.43 2.35 20.21
C VAL A 153 -29.72 3.70 20.36
N PRO A 154 -29.64 4.53 19.30
CA PRO A 154 -29.04 5.85 19.42
C PRO A 154 -29.79 6.73 20.43
N PRO A 155 -29.13 7.71 21.06
CA PRO A 155 -29.80 8.65 21.96
C PRO A 155 -31.01 9.33 21.29
N ALA A 156 -32.01 9.68 22.08
CA ALA A 156 -33.26 10.26 21.59
C ALA A 156 -33.00 11.45 20.65
N GLY A 157 -33.61 11.42 19.46
CA GLY A 157 -33.45 12.44 18.42
C GLY A 157 -32.15 12.35 17.60
N GLN A 158 -31.27 11.36 17.86
CA GLN A 158 -29.98 11.19 17.16
C GLN A 158 -29.95 10.00 16.20
N MET A 159 -31.07 9.30 16.00
CA MET A 159 -31.18 8.27 14.98
C MET A 159 -30.89 8.88 13.59
N PRO A 160 -29.94 8.33 12.81
CA PRO A 160 -29.69 8.82 11.46
C PRO A 160 -30.95 8.74 10.60
N LYS A 161 -31.17 9.78 9.77
CA LYS A 161 -32.32 9.85 8.86
C LYS A 161 -32.28 8.77 7.78
N ASP A 162 -31.09 8.52 7.28
CA ASP A 162 -30.79 7.61 6.19
C ASP A 162 -29.94 6.47 6.74
N LEU A 163 -30.34 5.22 6.56
CA LEU A 163 -29.55 4.07 6.99
C LEU A 163 -29.75 2.94 6.00
N THR A 164 -28.73 2.12 5.77
CA THR A 164 -28.90 0.92 4.96
C THR A 164 -29.93 0.01 5.62
N PRO A 165 -31.03 -0.37 4.93
CA PRO A 165 -32.14 -1.10 5.55
C PRO A 165 -31.72 -2.40 6.24
N ALA A 166 -30.69 -3.08 5.74
CA ALA A 166 -30.17 -4.30 6.34
C ALA A 166 -29.62 -4.11 7.77
N PHE A 167 -29.23 -2.89 8.14
CA PHE A 167 -28.66 -2.55 9.44
C PHE A 167 -29.63 -1.82 10.35
N GLN A 168 -30.87 -1.61 9.92
CA GLN A 168 -31.92 -1.04 10.75
C GLN A 168 -32.75 -2.16 11.40
N ASP A 169 -33.02 -2.03 12.69
CA ASP A 169 -33.96 -2.87 13.44
C ASP A 169 -34.88 -1.98 14.27
N GLY A 170 -35.95 -1.47 13.64
CA GLY A 170 -36.85 -0.50 14.28
C GLY A 170 -36.15 0.81 14.62
N ASP A 171 -36.08 1.12 15.92
CA ASP A 171 -35.36 2.26 16.51
C ASP A 171 -33.89 1.95 16.82
N ALA A 172 -33.43 0.74 16.51
CA ALA A 172 -32.06 0.29 16.74
C ALA A 172 -31.26 0.11 15.44
N VAL A 173 -29.93 0.09 15.61
CA VAL A 173 -28.92 -0.10 14.58
C VAL A 173 -28.11 -1.36 14.89
N LYS A 174 -27.89 -2.19 13.88
CA LYS A 174 -27.09 -3.41 13.96
C LYS A 174 -25.60 -3.11 13.86
N ILE A 175 -24.98 -2.73 14.97
CA ILE A 175 -23.59 -2.27 15.03
C ILE A 175 -22.59 -3.37 14.71
N LYS A 176 -22.76 -4.58 15.23
CA LYS A 176 -21.87 -5.70 14.91
C LYS A 176 -21.99 -6.06 13.44
N SER A 177 -23.19 -6.04 12.87
CA SER A 177 -23.39 -6.21 11.42
C SER A 177 -22.69 -5.14 10.60
N ILE A 178 -22.71 -3.87 11.03
CA ILE A 178 -21.95 -2.78 10.39
C ILE A 178 -20.45 -3.08 10.46
N ILE A 179 -19.92 -3.40 11.64
CA ILE A 179 -18.49 -3.69 11.83
C ILE A 179 -18.06 -4.87 10.95
N ASP A 180 -18.82 -5.96 10.95
CA ASP A 180 -18.51 -7.17 10.17
C ASP A 180 -18.44 -6.86 8.67
N ASN A 181 -19.34 -6.00 8.16
CA ASN A 181 -19.42 -5.65 6.74
C ASN A 181 -18.45 -4.54 6.31
N ARG A 182 -18.18 -3.56 7.17
CA ARG A 182 -17.35 -2.39 6.83
C ARG A 182 -15.89 -2.54 7.25
N CYS A 183 -15.64 -3.17 8.39
CA CYS A 183 -14.31 -3.31 8.98
C CYS A 183 -13.80 -4.75 8.89
N GLY A 184 -14.66 -5.74 9.19
CA GLY A 184 -14.31 -7.16 9.26
C GLY A 184 -13.82 -7.73 7.93
N THR A 185 -14.20 -7.15 6.80
CA THR A 185 -13.72 -7.59 5.47
C THR A 185 -12.21 -7.44 5.30
N CYS A 186 -11.58 -6.46 5.97
CA CYS A 186 -10.13 -6.26 5.98
C CYS A 186 -9.48 -6.72 7.29
N HIS A 187 -10.17 -6.58 8.42
CA HIS A 187 -9.62 -6.79 9.76
C HIS A 187 -10.07 -8.10 10.43
N SER A 188 -10.65 -9.03 9.68
CA SER A 188 -10.86 -10.42 10.12
C SER A 188 -9.71 -11.31 9.67
N LYS A 189 -9.68 -12.53 10.18
CA LYS A 189 -8.69 -13.54 9.82
C LYS A 189 -8.71 -13.78 8.30
N GLY A 190 -7.57 -13.62 7.64
CA GLY A 190 -7.42 -13.71 6.18
C GLY A 190 -7.72 -12.41 5.42
N GLY A 191 -7.98 -11.29 6.10
CA GLY A 191 -8.09 -9.96 5.50
C GLY A 191 -6.73 -9.24 5.41
N GLU A 192 -6.62 -8.21 4.56
CA GLU A 192 -5.37 -7.46 4.33
C GLU A 192 -4.81 -6.74 5.57
N LYS A 193 -5.62 -6.60 6.63
CA LYS A 193 -5.29 -5.93 7.89
C LYS A 193 -5.51 -6.84 9.09
N GLU A 194 -5.31 -8.14 8.92
CA GLU A 194 -5.48 -9.13 10.00
C GLU A 194 -4.51 -8.93 11.17
N ASP A 195 -3.40 -8.20 10.97
CA ASP A 195 -2.45 -7.77 12.00
C ASP A 195 -3.07 -6.84 13.04
N VAL A 196 -4.18 -6.19 12.68
CA VAL A 196 -5.00 -5.38 13.57
C VAL A 196 -6.41 -5.97 13.56
N PRO A 197 -6.68 -7.07 14.29
CA PRO A 197 -7.98 -7.70 14.25
C PRO A 197 -9.04 -6.74 14.79
N LEU A 198 -10.23 -6.73 14.19
CA LEU A 198 -11.40 -5.95 14.66
C LEU A 198 -12.68 -6.81 14.74
N ALA A 199 -12.52 -8.13 14.72
CA ALA A 199 -13.62 -9.09 14.62
C ALA A 199 -14.35 -9.38 15.95
N THR A 200 -13.82 -8.92 17.08
CA THR A 200 -14.46 -9.08 18.40
C THR A 200 -14.42 -7.76 19.16
N TYR A 201 -15.23 -7.64 20.20
CA TYR A 201 -15.24 -6.44 21.04
C TYR A 201 -13.89 -6.23 21.74
N GLU A 202 -13.26 -7.31 22.21
CA GLU A 202 -11.96 -7.28 22.87
C GLU A 202 -10.87 -6.73 21.96
N HIS A 203 -10.96 -7.01 20.66
CA HIS A 203 -10.06 -6.44 19.66
C HIS A 203 -10.34 -4.96 19.38
N LEU A 204 -11.59 -4.51 19.51
CA LEU A 204 -12.00 -3.11 19.32
C LEU A 204 -11.68 -2.23 20.55
N ALA A 205 -11.79 -2.79 21.75
CA ALA A 205 -11.69 -2.06 23.02
C ALA A 205 -10.42 -1.19 23.16
N PRO A 206 -9.21 -1.63 22.75
CA PRO A 206 -8.02 -0.78 22.77
C PRO A 206 -8.15 0.50 21.92
N PHE A 207 -8.87 0.43 20.80
CA PHE A 207 -9.07 1.55 19.87
C PHE A 207 -10.22 2.47 20.27
N LEU A 208 -11.08 2.00 21.17
CA LEU A 208 -12.23 2.72 21.73
C LEU A 208 -11.87 3.59 22.94
N LYS A 209 -10.64 3.49 23.46
CA LYS A 209 -10.12 4.34 24.54
C LYS A 209 -9.93 5.77 24.02
N VAL A 210 -10.54 6.71 24.73
CA VAL A 210 -10.39 8.14 24.47
C VAL A 210 -9.12 8.60 25.19
N ASN A 211 -8.08 8.91 24.42
CA ASN A 211 -6.87 9.50 24.96
C ASN A 211 -7.06 11.02 25.09
N ALA A 212 -6.51 11.61 26.14
CA ALA A 212 -6.47 13.06 26.26
C ALA A 212 -5.77 13.66 25.03
N VAL A 213 -6.28 14.77 24.50
CA VAL A 213 -5.63 15.46 23.40
C VAL A 213 -4.30 16.01 23.92
N ALA A 214 -3.19 15.44 23.45
CA ALA A 214 -1.87 15.98 23.72
C ALA A 214 -1.70 17.28 22.92
N VAL A 215 -1.80 18.41 23.62
CA VAL A 215 -1.50 19.74 23.09
C VAL A 215 -0.06 20.08 23.48
N THR A 216 0.76 20.46 22.51
CA THR A 216 2.14 20.92 22.74
C THR A 216 2.29 22.29 22.10
N GLY A 217 2.23 23.36 22.91
CA GLY A 217 2.18 24.74 22.42
C GLY A 217 0.98 24.98 21.49
N ASP A 218 1.24 25.56 20.31
CA ASP A 218 0.24 25.81 19.25
C ASP A 218 -0.14 24.56 18.44
N TRP A 219 0.39 23.38 18.77
CA TRP A 219 0.24 22.17 17.96
C TRP A 219 -0.60 21.12 18.68
N VAL A 220 -1.50 20.50 17.93
CA VAL A 220 -2.36 19.40 18.38
C VAL A 220 -1.98 18.14 17.63
N LYS A 221 -1.77 17.02 18.33
CA LYS A 221 -1.61 15.72 17.68
C LYS A 221 -2.96 15.28 17.09
N VAL A 222 -3.02 15.13 15.78
CA VAL A 222 -4.24 14.80 15.04
C VAL A 222 -4.17 13.43 14.35
N GLU A 223 -2.98 12.92 14.07
CA GLU A 223 -2.76 11.58 13.54
C GLU A 223 -1.45 10.99 14.07
N GLU A 224 -1.23 9.70 13.79
CA GLU A 224 0.09 9.11 14.02
C GLU A 224 1.04 9.54 12.89
N PRO A 225 2.28 9.95 13.22
CA PRO A 225 3.29 10.25 12.21
C PRO A 225 3.64 9.00 11.39
N ILE A 226 4.43 9.19 10.32
CA ILE A 226 4.98 8.09 9.52
C ILE A 226 5.53 6.97 10.42
N SER A 227 5.19 5.71 10.08
CA SER A 227 5.62 4.56 10.88
C SER A 227 7.14 4.45 10.91
N THR A 228 7.68 3.97 12.02
CA THR A 228 9.12 3.75 12.18
C THR A 228 9.67 2.82 11.11
N SER A 229 8.93 1.77 10.72
CA SER A 229 9.31 0.88 9.63
C SER A 229 9.48 1.60 8.29
N LYS A 230 8.51 2.43 7.91
CA LYS A 230 8.58 3.24 6.67
C LYS A 230 9.70 4.27 6.74
N LEU A 231 9.88 4.90 7.91
CA LEU A 231 10.94 5.87 8.13
C LEU A 231 12.33 5.22 8.03
N THR A 232 12.54 4.05 8.64
CA THR A 232 13.78 3.27 8.56
C THR A 232 14.04 2.80 7.14
N GLN A 233 13.03 2.26 6.44
CA GLN A 233 13.16 1.83 5.05
C GLN A 233 13.55 3.01 4.15
N SER A 234 12.88 4.15 4.31
CA SER A 234 13.21 5.37 3.59
C SER A 234 14.63 5.84 3.91
N THR A 235 15.01 5.89 5.19
CA THR A 235 16.36 6.26 5.65
C THR A 235 17.42 5.38 5.02
N HIS A 236 17.24 4.06 5.04
CA HIS A 236 18.17 3.11 4.43
C HIS A 236 18.32 3.35 2.93
N ALA A 237 17.19 3.45 2.21
CA ALA A 237 17.19 3.65 0.77
C ALA A 237 17.84 4.98 0.36
N HIS A 238 17.48 6.08 1.03
CA HIS A 238 17.94 7.42 0.70
C HIS A 238 19.38 7.62 1.15
N LEU A 239 19.74 7.28 2.38
CA LEU A 239 21.10 7.52 2.88
C LEU A 239 22.14 6.68 2.14
N LEU A 240 21.86 5.40 1.85
CA LEU A 240 22.79 4.54 1.13
C LEU A 240 22.96 4.98 -0.34
N SER A 241 21.83 5.17 -1.04
CA SER A 241 21.88 5.48 -2.48
C SER A 241 22.37 6.90 -2.74
N PHE A 242 21.91 7.88 -1.96
CA PHE A 242 22.27 9.29 -2.15
C PHE A 242 23.67 9.59 -1.68
N ALA A 243 24.19 8.91 -0.64
CA ALA A 243 25.59 9.05 -0.27
C ALA A 243 26.50 8.70 -1.47
N VAL A 244 26.24 7.60 -2.17
CA VAL A 244 27.03 7.21 -3.35
C VAL A 244 26.81 8.19 -4.51
N LEU A 245 25.55 8.41 -4.90
CA LEU A 245 25.24 9.23 -6.08
C LEU A 245 25.72 10.67 -5.93
N PHE A 246 25.45 11.31 -4.79
CA PHE A 246 25.80 12.72 -4.56
C PHE A 246 27.28 12.91 -4.19
N SER A 247 27.94 11.90 -3.62
CA SER A 247 29.40 11.94 -3.50
C SER A 247 30.06 11.91 -4.87
N LEU A 248 29.53 11.13 -5.82
CA LEU A 248 30.05 11.08 -7.19
C LEU A 248 29.83 12.39 -7.95
N THR A 249 28.66 13.03 -7.82
CA THR A 249 28.45 14.38 -8.41
C THR A 249 29.40 15.41 -7.79
N GLY A 250 29.58 15.35 -6.46
CA GLY A 250 30.53 16.19 -5.72
C GLY A 250 31.98 15.95 -6.12
N LEU A 251 32.38 14.70 -6.33
CA LEU A 251 33.72 14.32 -6.77
C LEU A 251 34.00 14.82 -8.19
N ILE A 252 33.05 14.66 -9.12
CA ILE A 252 33.14 15.22 -10.47
C ILE A 252 33.34 16.74 -10.37
N PHE A 253 32.54 17.43 -9.55
CA PHE A 253 32.69 18.87 -9.33
C PHE A 253 34.05 19.23 -8.70
N ALA A 254 34.57 18.44 -7.77
CA ALA A 254 35.86 18.66 -7.13
C ALA A 254 37.06 18.55 -8.10
N CYS A 255 36.90 17.84 -9.21
CA CYS A 255 37.88 17.78 -10.30
C CYS A 255 37.80 18.98 -11.26
N SER A 256 36.91 19.94 -11.04
CA SER A 256 36.79 21.14 -11.88
C SER A 256 37.98 22.09 -11.76
N SER A 257 38.08 23.03 -12.69
CA SER A 257 39.07 24.12 -12.63
C SER A 257 38.65 25.31 -11.76
N TYR A 258 37.62 25.17 -10.90
CA TYR A 258 37.19 26.24 -9.99
C TYR A 258 38.18 26.42 -8.82
N PRO A 259 38.17 27.57 -8.13
CA PRO A 259 39.03 27.79 -6.97
C PRO A 259 38.85 26.70 -5.90
N SER A 260 39.94 26.35 -5.21
CA SER A 260 39.93 25.25 -4.23
C SER A 260 38.90 25.45 -3.10
N SER A 261 38.66 26.68 -2.66
CA SER A 261 37.63 27.00 -1.66
C SER A 261 36.22 26.62 -2.14
N VAL A 262 35.88 26.96 -3.38
CA VAL A 262 34.58 26.61 -3.98
C VAL A 262 34.43 25.09 -4.10
N ARG A 263 35.51 24.39 -4.51
CA ARG A 263 35.51 22.93 -4.63
C ARG A 263 35.36 22.24 -3.28
N CYS A 264 36.04 22.72 -2.24
CA CYS A 264 35.94 22.17 -0.89
C CYS A 264 34.60 22.49 -0.23
N ALA A 265 33.97 23.62 -0.55
CA ALA A 265 32.65 23.97 -0.03
C ALA A 265 31.53 23.22 -0.76
N LEU A 266 31.45 23.35 -2.09
CA LEU A 266 30.33 22.83 -2.87
C LEU A 266 30.46 21.33 -3.18
N GLY A 267 31.68 20.78 -3.22
CA GLY A 267 31.91 19.33 -3.44
C GLY A 267 31.16 18.44 -2.44
N PRO A 268 31.35 18.58 -1.12
CA PRO A 268 30.64 17.77 -0.12
C PRO A 268 29.22 18.28 0.20
N TRP A 269 28.85 19.48 -0.23
CA TRP A 269 27.64 20.18 0.20
C TRP A 269 26.36 19.35 0.13
N VAL A 270 26.11 18.68 -0.99
CA VAL A 270 24.86 17.93 -1.20
C VAL A 270 24.75 16.76 -0.22
N VAL A 271 25.86 16.06 0.04
CA VAL A 271 25.90 14.95 1.00
C VAL A 271 25.66 15.45 2.42
N VAL A 272 26.27 16.57 2.79
CA VAL A 272 26.05 17.21 4.11
C VAL A 272 24.59 17.64 4.28
N ALA A 273 24.01 18.28 3.25
CA ALA A 273 22.62 18.72 3.28
C ALA A 273 21.64 17.55 3.41
N VAL A 274 21.85 16.45 2.67
CA VAL A 274 21.01 15.25 2.75
C VAL A 274 21.17 14.51 4.08
N PHE A 275 22.39 14.45 4.61
CA PHE A 275 22.61 13.87 5.94
C PHE A 275 21.88 14.67 7.03
N ALA A 276 21.95 16.00 6.96
CA ALA A 276 21.18 16.88 7.84
C ALA A 276 19.67 16.69 7.65
N ASP A 277 19.20 16.58 6.41
CA ASP A 277 17.80 16.35 6.07
C ASP A 277 17.23 15.08 6.72
N VAL A 278 17.90 13.95 6.49
CA VAL A 278 17.52 12.65 7.06
C VAL A 278 17.59 12.67 8.59
N SER A 279 18.58 13.35 9.17
CA SER A 279 18.68 13.52 10.62
C SER A 279 17.49 14.30 11.17
N LEU A 280 17.05 15.35 10.47
CA LEU A 280 15.89 16.15 10.85
C LEU A 280 14.57 15.36 10.75
N TRP A 281 14.46 14.37 9.87
CA TRP A 281 13.29 13.47 9.85
C TRP A 281 13.15 12.71 11.17
N TRP A 282 14.26 12.17 11.67
CA TRP A 282 14.29 11.44 12.94
C TRP A 282 14.09 12.37 14.13
N LEU A 283 14.73 13.54 14.14
CA LEU A 283 14.54 14.54 15.21
C LEU A 283 13.10 15.04 15.26
N ALA A 284 12.48 15.28 14.10
CA ALA A 284 11.07 15.66 14.01
C ALA A 284 10.16 14.58 14.59
N ARG A 285 10.51 13.30 14.38
CA ARG A 285 9.75 12.15 14.86
C ARG A 285 9.93 11.85 16.35
N LEU A 286 11.13 12.07 16.89
CA LEU A 286 11.50 11.69 18.26
C LEU A 286 11.28 12.81 19.28
N SER A 287 11.30 14.08 18.85
CA SER A 287 11.09 15.22 19.74
C SER A 287 9.64 15.68 19.67
N ASP A 288 8.86 15.43 20.72
CA ASP A 288 7.47 15.89 20.77
C ASP A 288 7.40 17.44 20.84
N GLU A 289 8.27 18.08 21.62
CA GLU A 289 8.23 19.53 21.80
C GLU A 289 8.78 20.28 20.58
N TRP A 290 9.94 19.86 20.08
CA TRP A 290 10.66 20.55 18.99
C TRP A 290 10.39 19.97 17.60
N GLY A 291 9.56 18.92 17.52
CA GLY A 291 9.26 18.21 16.29
C GLY A 291 8.86 19.12 15.12
N PRO A 292 7.91 20.06 15.29
CA PRO A 292 7.52 20.98 14.24
C PRO A 292 8.66 21.88 13.73
N LEU A 293 9.59 22.27 14.60
CA LEU A 293 10.77 23.05 14.21
C LEU A 293 11.71 22.21 13.34
N PHE A 294 11.98 20.97 13.73
CA PHE A 294 12.80 20.06 12.93
C PHE A 294 12.15 19.73 11.58
N ALA A 295 10.83 19.56 11.54
CA ALA A 295 10.07 19.35 10.31
C ALA A 295 10.19 20.53 9.34
N ARG A 296 10.19 21.78 9.83
CA ARG A 296 10.53 22.96 8.98
C ARG A 296 11.95 22.88 8.45
N GLY A 297 12.88 22.41 9.28
CA GLY A 297 14.26 22.18 8.90
C GLY A 297 14.37 21.29 7.66
N VAL A 298 13.55 20.25 7.54
CA VAL A 298 13.51 19.33 6.39
C VAL A 298 13.27 20.07 5.07
N ILE A 299 12.36 21.04 5.04
CA ILE A 299 12.10 21.82 3.82
C ILE A 299 13.35 22.62 3.45
N VAL A 300 14.01 23.21 4.43
CA VAL A 300 15.23 24.00 4.22
C VAL A 300 16.37 23.10 3.74
N THR A 301 16.67 22.00 4.42
CA THR A 301 17.77 21.10 4.08
C THR A 301 17.55 20.40 2.74
N GLY A 302 16.32 19.97 2.43
CA GLY A 302 15.96 19.45 1.13
C GLY A 302 16.12 20.49 0.00
N GLY A 303 15.73 21.74 0.26
CA GLY A 303 15.97 22.86 -0.67
C GLY A 303 17.46 23.13 -0.92
N LEU A 304 18.26 23.15 0.15
CA LEU A 304 19.72 23.32 0.07
C LEU A 304 20.40 22.15 -0.66
N ALA A 305 19.93 20.92 -0.47
CA ALA A 305 20.41 19.76 -1.20
C ALA A 305 20.10 19.87 -2.70
N GLY A 306 18.86 20.22 -3.05
CA GLY A 306 18.44 20.40 -4.45
C GLY A 306 19.21 21.51 -5.16
N LEU A 307 19.39 22.67 -4.51
CA LEU A 307 20.18 23.77 -5.05
C LEU A 307 21.65 23.37 -5.24
N GLY A 308 22.22 22.71 -4.23
CA GLY A 308 23.59 22.22 -4.28
C GLY A 308 23.83 21.25 -5.44
N LEU A 309 22.89 20.32 -5.63
CA LEU A 309 22.95 19.33 -6.71
C LEU A 309 22.85 20.02 -8.08
N ALA A 310 21.92 20.97 -8.23
CA ALA A 310 21.79 21.77 -9.44
C ALA A 310 23.09 22.52 -9.77
N LEU A 311 23.74 23.12 -8.78
CA LEU A 311 25.03 23.80 -8.95
C LEU A 311 26.15 22.81 -9.31
N GLN A 312 26.26 21.67 -8.62
CA GLN A 312 27.26 20.65 -8.95
C GLN A 312 27.11 20.15 -10.39
N ILE A 313 25.89 19.87 -10.85
CA ILE A 313 25.61 19.40 -12.21
C ILE A 313 25.94 20.49 -13.23
N THR A 314 25.34 21.67 -13.09
CA THR A 314 25.47 22.75 -14.08
C THR A 314 26.91 23.22 -14.18
N LEU A 315 27.55 23.55 -13.06
CA LEU A 315 28.92 24.05 -13.06
C LEU A 315 29.92 23.00 -13.57
N SER A 316 29.73 21.71 -13.27
CA SER A 316 30.59 20.66 -13.80
C SER A 316 30.47 20.52 -15.32
N LEU A 317 29.23 20.52 -15.86
CA LEU A 317 28.99 20.46 -17.29
C LEU A 317 29.61 21.66 -18.02
N PHE A 318 29.40 22.88 -17.50
CA PHE A 318 29.99 24.08 -18.09
C PHE A 318 31.52 24.13 -17.93
N ASN A 319 32.08 23.50 -16.90
CA ASN A 319 33.53 23.43 -16.72
C ASN A 319 34.19 22.47 -17.73
N MET A 320 33.57 21.32 -18.01
CA MET A 320 34.10 20.26 -18.89
C MET A 320 34.33 20.69 -20.34
N TYR A 321 33.52 21.61 -20.86
CA TYR A 321 33.49 21.96 -22.27
C TYR A 321 33.97 23.39 -22.58
N GLY A 322 34.56 23.57 -23.75
CA GLY A 322 34.89 24.88 -24.32
C GLY A 322 33.66 25.66 -24.78
N ALA A 323 33.85 26.84 -25.37
CA ALA A 323 32.76 27.75 -25.75
C ALA A 323 31.65 27.08 -26.60
N LYS A 324 32.02 26.31 -27.64
CA LYS A 324 31.06 25.60 -28.49
C LYS A 324 30.23 24.58 -27.71
N GLY A 325 30.87 23.79 -26.83
CA GLY A 325 30.15 22.80 -26.02
C GLY A 325 29.25 23.45 -24.97
N LYS A 326 29.67 24.59 -24.39
CA LYS A 326 28.80 25.37 -23.48
C LYS A 326 27.53 25.85 -24.17
N VAL A 327 27.61 26.27 -25.44
CA VAL A 327 26.42 26.65 -26.24
C VAL A 327 25.49 25.44 -26.41
N VAL A 328 26.03 24.26 -26.74
CA VAL A 328 25.23 23.03 -26.86
C VAL A 328 24.56 22.69 -25.51
N ILE A 329 25.29 22.74 -24.41
CA ILE A 329 24.73 22.48 -23.07
C ILE A 329 23.64 23.50 -22.72
N ALA A 330 23.83 24.79 -23.03
CA ALA A 330 22.82 25.82 -22.80
C ALA A 330 21.55 25.56 -23.63
N LEU A 331 21.68 25.17 -24.90
CA LEU A 331 20.55 24.79 -25.74
C LEU A 331 19.81 23.56 -25.21
N LEU A 332 20.53 22.57 -24.69
CA LEU A 332 19.92 21.39 -24.05
C LEU A 332 19.13 21.77 -22.79
N PHE A 333 19.66 22.66 -21.95
CA PHE A 333 18.92 23.17 -20.79
C PHE A 333 17.69 23.98 -21.19
N LEU A 334 17.78 24.82 -22.23
CA LEU A 334 16.64 25.56 -22.75
C LEU A 334 15.55 24.63 -23.30
N LEU A 335 15.94 23.60 -24.06
CA LEU A 335 15.01 22.59 -24.57
C LEU A 335 14.36 21.81 -23.43
N GLY A 336 15.14 21.35 -22.45
CA GLY A 336 14.63 20.66 -21.27
C GLY A 336 13.67 21.53 -20.46
N GLY A 337 13.98 22.82 -20.29
CA GLY A 337 13.11 23.80 -19.65
C GLY A 337 11.81 24.03 -20.42
N ALA A 338 11.87 24.13 -21.75
CA ALA A 338 10.69 24.27 -22.60
C ALA A 338 9.77 23.04 -22.53
N VAL A 339 10.34 21.83 -22.62
CA VAL A 339 9.59 20.57 -22.46
C VAL A 339 8.98 20.47 -21.06
N GLY A 340 9.74 20.77 -20.01
CA GLY A 340 9.25 20.79 -18.64
C GLY A 340 8.11 21.80 -18.44
N GLY A 341 8.25 23.00 -18.98
CA GLY A 341 7.22 24.05 -18.95
C GLY A 341 5.93 23.61 -19.66
N LEU A 342 6.04 22.96 -20.82
CA LEU A 342 4.89 22.41 -21.55
C LEU A 342 4.18 21.31 -20.73
N VAL A 343 4.93 20.42 -20.08
CA VAL A 343 4.33 19.38 -19.20
C VAL A 343 3.61 20.01 -18.02
N ILE A 344 4.22 21.02 -17.38
CA ILE A 344 3.57 21.75 -16.28
C ILE A 344 2.27 22.39 -16.75
N GLN A 345 2.28 23.08 -17.89
CA GLN A 345 1.12 23.80 -18.39
C GLN A 345 -0.01 22.87 -18.89
N SER A 346 0.34 21.73 -19.51
CA SER A 346 -0.64 20.83 -20.13
C SER A 346 -1.17 19.75 -19.19
N GLN A 347 -0.38 19.30 -18.21
CA GLN A 347 -0.75 18.17 -17.34
C GLN A 347 -0.87 18.57 -15.88
N ILE A 348 0.15 19.24 -15.33
CA ILE A 348 0.23 19.48 -13.88
C ILE A 348 -0.76 20.58 -13.47
N LYS A 349 -0.72 21.75 -14.12
CA LYS A 349 -1.58 22.88 -13.76
C LYS A 349 -3.08 22.56 -13.89
N PRO A 350 -3.57 21.97 -15.00
CA PRO A 350 -4.98 21.57 -15.08
C PRO A 350 -5.39 20.56 -14.00
N ALA A 351 -4.50 19.62 -13.64
CA ALA A 351 -4.76 18.67 -12.57
C ALA A 351 -4.81 19.32 -11.18
N LEU A 352 -3.97 20.32 -10.92
CA LEU A 352 -4.00 21.12 -9.68
C LEU A 352 -5.26 21.97 -9.61
N ASP A 353 -5.61 22.65 -10.70
CA ASP A 353 -6.81 23.50 -10.80
C ASP A 353 -8.08 22.66 -10.60
N ALA A 354 -8.16 21.46 -11.21
CA ALA A 354 -9.26 20.52 -11.00
C ALA A 354 -9.36 20.06 -9.53
N LYS A 355 -8.23 19.80 -8.86
CA LYS A 355 -8.21 19.45 -7.43
C LYS A 355 -8.65 20.62 -6.54
N ALA A 356 -8.26 21.85 -6.88
CA ALA A 356 -8.66 23.05 -6.14
C ALA A 356 -10.17 23.31 -6.25
N LEU A 357 -10.72 23.16 -7.46
CA LEU A 357 -12.16 23.29 -7.72
C LEU A 357 -12.97 22.21 -6.99
N ALA A 358 -12.48 20.98 -6.90
CA ALA A 358 -13.14 19.89 -6.16
C ALA A 358 -13.19 20.10 -4.62
N LYS A 359 -12.37 21.00 -4.07
CA LYS A 359 -12.35 21.30 -2.62
C LYS A 359 -13.32 22.43 -2.21
N GLN A 360 -13.95 23.14 -3.14
CA GLN A 360 -14.92 24.17 -2.79
C GLN A 360 -16.30 23.55 -2.51
N PRO A 361 -16.95 23.86 -1.37
CA PRO A 361 -18.34 23.47 -1.14
C PRO A 361 -19.23 24.17 -2.16
N GLU A 362 -19.98 23.37 -2.90
CA GLU A 362 -20.88 23.81 -3.96
C GLU A 362 -21.92 24.81 -3.39
N VAL A 363 -21.75 26.09 -3.69
CA VAL A 363 -22.77 27.11 -3.46
C VAL A 363 -23.86 26.88 -4.50
N LYS A 364 -24.99 26.32 -4.06
CA LYS A 364 -26.18 26.14 -4.91
C LYS A 364 -26.63 27.48 -5.51
N ALA A 365 -26.52 27.61 -6.83
CA ALA A 365 -27.24 28.62 -7.60
C ALA A 365 -28.68 28.15 -7.86
N PRO A 366 -29.66 29.06 -8.02
CA PRO A 366 -31.08 28.72 -8.01
C PRO A 366 -31.55 28.10 -9.32
N GLU A 367 -32.56 27.23 -9.18
CA GLU A 367 -33.26 26.48 -10.21
C GLU A 367 -33.75 27.36 -11.38
N GLY A 368 -33.48 26.91 -12.60
CA GLY A 368 -33.94 27.54 -13.84
C GLY A 368 -34.32 26.50 -14.89
N LYS A 369 -35.61 26.14 -14.88
CA LYS A 369 -36.47 25.56 -15.94
C LYS A 369 -35.82 24.86 -17.15
N GLN A 370 -36.17 23.58 -17.24
CA GLN A 370 -36.17 22.72 -18.42
C GLN A 370 -37.01 23.31 -19.58
N PRO A 371 -36.70 22.93 -20.83
CA PRO A 371 -37.80 22.57 -21.73
C PRO A 371 -37.59 21.22 -22.44
N ASP A 372 -38.76 20.67 -22.76
CA ASP A 372 -39.14 19.38 -23.35
C ASP A 372 -38.37 18.93 -24.60
N ALA A 373 -38.23 17.60 -24.75
CA ALA A 373 -38.20 16.94 -26.06
C ALA A 373 -38.76 15.51 -25.98
N LYS A 374 -39.56 15.20 -27.01
CA LYS A 374 -40.51 14.11 -27.17
C LYS A 374 -39.91 12.73 -27.45
N GLU A 375 -40.73 11.74 -27.08
CA GLU A 375 -41.02 10.43 -27.70
C GLU A 375 -40.07 9.86 -28.77
N ALA A 376 -39.65 8.61 -28.54
CA ALA A 376 -39.68 7.57 -29.56
C ALA A 376 -39.93 6.20 -28.90
N LYS A 377 -41.10 5.62 -29.20
CA LYS A 377 -41.44 4.22 -28.95
C LYS A 377 -40.62 3.31 -29.88
N THR A 378 -40.21 2.15 -29.38
CA THR A 378 -40.20 0.94 -30.22
C THR A 378 -40.50 -0.26 -29.35
N ASP A 379 -41.55 -0.95 -29.78
CA ASP A 379 -42.12 -2.18 -29.26
C ASP A 379 -41.41 -3.36 -29.94
N THR A 380 -41.11 -4.43 -29.20
CA THR A 380 -41.19 -5.82 -29.67
C THR A 380 -40.89 -6.80 -28.53
N GLY A 381 -41.95 -7.48 -28.07
CA GLY A 381 -42.05 -8.94 -28.18
C GLY A 381 -41.15 -9.83 -27.29
N LYS A 382 -41.79 -10.36 -26.24
CA LYS A 382 -41.56 -11.61 -25.48
C LYS A 382 -40.74 -12.73 -26.17
N ASP A 383 -39.93 -13.44 -25.38
CA ASP A 383 -40.24 -14.82 -24.93
C ASP A 383 -39.20 -15.34 -23.90
N GLU A 384 -39.69 -15.81 -22.75
CA GLU A 384 -38.93 -16.64 -21.79
C GLU A 384 -38.81 -18.08 -22.33
N PRO A 385 -37.83 -18.87 -21.83
CA PRO A 385 -38.30 -19.94 -20.96
C PRO A 385 -37.49 -20.14 -19.67
N LYS A 386 -38.24 -20.45 -18.62
CA LYS A 386 -37.83 -20.99 -17.31
C LYS A 386 -36.96 -22.23 -17.43
N GLY A 387 -35.98 -22.33 -16.54
CA GLY A 387 -35.29 -23.58 -16.20
C GLY A 387 -34.50 -23.45 -14.90
N LYS A 388 -35.17 -23.64 -13.75
CA LYS A 388 -34.53 -23.85 -12.44
C LYS A 388 -33.80 -25.21 -12.45
N LYS A 389 -32.53 -25.23 -12.05
CA LYS A 389 -31.92 -26.36 -11.33
C LYS A 389 -31.09 -25.81 -10.18
N ASP A 390 -31.40 -26.34 -9.00
CA ASP A 390 -30.76 -26.05 -7.72
C ASP A 390 -29.32 -26.59 -7.69
N GLU A 391 -28.36 -25.76 -7.30
CA GLU A 391 -27.04 -26.18 -6.81
C GLU A 391 -26.76 -25.54 -5.43
N PRO A 392 -26.12 -26.27 -4.49
CA PRO A 392 -26.09 -25.88 -3.10
C PRO A 392 -25.03 -24.79 -2.81
N LYS A 393 -25.44 -23.77 -2.04
CA LYS A 393 -24.58 -22.71 -1.51
C LYS A 393 -23.44 -23.29 -0.67
N GLY A 394 -22.21 -23.08 -1.12
CA GLY A 394 -20.99 -23.48 -0.43
C GLY A 394 -20.80 -22.76 0.91
N LYS A 395 -20.56 -23.55 1.96
CA LYS A 395 -20.07 -23.11 3.27
C LYS A 395 -18.70 -22.46 3.13
N GLY A 396 -18.42 -21.42 3.93
CA GLY A 396 -17.11 -20.79 4.01
C GLY A 396 -16.01 -21.82 4.31
N VAL A 397 -14.97 -21.83 3.49
CA VAL A 397 -13.83 -22.75 3.61
C VAL A 397 -13.02 -22.31 4.83
N ALA A 398 -12.99 -23.13 5.88
CA ALA A 398 -12.12 -22.93 7.04
C ALA A 398 -10.66 -22.76 6.58
N LEU A 399 -9.85 -21.94 7.27
CA LEU A 399 -8.40 -21.91 7.01
C LEU A 399 -7.82 -23.30 7.28
N HIS A 400 -7.40 -23.98 6.22
CA HIS A 400 -6.91 -25.34 6.26
C HIS A 400 -5.43 -25.34 6.65
N ARG A 401 -5.10 -26.00 7.76
CA ARG A 401 -3.73 -26.28 8.19
C ARG A 401 -2.95 -26.95 7.05
N PRO A 402 -1.71 -26.50 6.74
CA PRO A 402 -0.86 -27.18 5.78
C PRO A 402 -0.62 -28.63 6.20
N ILE A 403 -0.70 -29.55 5.23
CA ILE A 403 -0.52 -30.98 5.51
C ILE A 403 0.91 -31.47 5.24
N HIS A 404 1.67 -30.78 4.40
CA HIS A 404 3.08 -31.06 4.05
C HIS A 404 3.78 -29.75 3.63
N ASP A 405 5.11 -29.75 3.52
CA ASP A 405 5.91 -28.54 3.24
C ASP A 405 5.54 -27.87 1.91
N PHE A 406 5.29 -28.66 0.86
CA PHE A 406 4.89 -28.10 -0.44
C PHE A 406 3.55 -27.33 -0.37
N ASP A 407 2.58 -27.80 0.43
CA ASP A 407 1.31 -27.10 0.63
C ASP A 407 1.50 -25.85 1.50
N ARG A 408 2.41 -25.91 2.50
CA ARG A 408 2.80 -24.76 3.31
C ARG A 408 3.37 -23.64 2.44
N LEU A 409 4.32 -23.96 1.56
CA LEU A 409 4.99 -23.00 0.69
C LEU A 409 4.06 -22.36 -0.36
N LEU A 410 2.95 -23.02 -0.71
CA LEU A 410 1.92 -22.52 -1.62
C LEU A 410 0.75 -21.83 -0.91
N THR A 411 0.69 -21.85 0.42
CA THR A 411 -0.43 -21.28 1.18
C THR A 411 -0.26 -19.78 1.42
N LEU A 412 -1.36 -19.03 1.25
CA LEU A 412 -1.51 -17.67 1.76
C LEU A 412 -2.53 -17.63 2.94
N PRO A 413 -2.25 -16.85 4.01
CA PRO A 413 -0.96 -16.23 4.31
C PRO A 413 0.11 -17.30 4.58
N VAL A 414 1.38 -16.97 4.33
CA VAL A 414 2.50 -17.88 4.62
C VAL A 414 2.50 -18.16 6.11
N LEU A 415 2.52 -19.41 6.52
CA LEU A 415 2.46 -19.78 7.93
C LEU A 415 3.85 -20.13 8.45
N ASP A 416 4.17 -19.66 9.66
CA ASP A 416 5.34 -20.13 10.42
C ASP A 416 5.19 -21.62 10.79
N GLU A 417 6.24 -22.22 11.35
CA GLU A 417 6.22 -23.63 11.81
C GLU A 417 5.14 -23.93 12.85
N LYS A 418 4.59 -22.89 13.50
CA LYS A 418 3.53 -22.97 14.51
C LYS A 418 2.13 -22.75 13.92
N GLY A 419 2.03 -22.50 12.61
CA GLY A 419 0.76 -22.29 11.90
C GLY A 419 0.22 -20.87 11.99
N ASN A 420 1.02 -19.88 12.39
CA ASN A 420 0.63 -18.47 12.45
C ASN A 420 0.99 -17.74 11.14
N PRO A 421 0.17 -16.79 10.67
CA PRO A 421 0.51 -15.94 9.54
C PRO A 421 1.81 -15.16 9.76
N LEU A 422 2.78 -15.32 8.85
CA LEU A 422 3.96 -14.49 8.74
C LEU A 422 3.59 -13.16 8.08
N PRO A 423 3.98 -12.01 8.64
CA PRO A 423 3.82 -10.71 8.00
C PRO A 423 4.45 -10.71 6.59
N PRO A 424 3.85 -10.07 5.56
CA PRO A 424 4.39 -10.06 4.20
C PRO A 424 5.85 -9.58 4.07
N ALA A 425 6.30 -8.73 5.00
CA ALA A 425 7.69 -8.24 5.06
C ALA A 425 8.69 -9.28 5.63
N GLN A 426 8.19 -10.32 6.31
CA GLN A 426 8.98 -11.44 6.85
C GLN A 426 8.93 -12.66 5.94
N VAL A 427 8.02 -12.69 4.97
CA VAL A 427 7.97 -13.74 3.95
C VAL A 427 9.24 -13.67 3.10
N GLN A 428 10.13 -14.62 3.29
CA GLN A 428 11.34 -14.71 2.50
C GLN A 428 11.05 -15.43 1.19
N TRP A 429 11.63 -14.93 0.09
CA TRP A 429 11.66 -15.65 -1.17
C TRP A 429 12.74 -16.73 -1.08
N GLY A 430 12.34 -18.00 -0.88
CA GLY A 430 13.26 -19.11 -0.70
C GLY A 430 12.61 -20.36 -0.10
N GLY A 431 13.36 -21.45 0.05
CA GLY A 431 12.88 -22.75 0.56
C GLY A 431 13.02 -22.96 2.07
N GLY A 432 13.31 -21.89 2.83
CA GLY A 432 13.47 -21.96 4.29
C GLY A 432 12.13 -22.13 5.04
N PRO A 433 12.18 -22.27 6.38
CA PRO A 433 10.99 -22.34 7.22
C PRO A 433 10.10 -21.09 7.10
N ASP A 434 10.68 -19.92 6.81
CA ASP A 434 9.94 -18.66 6.55
C ASP A 434 9.74 -18.37 5.04
N GLY A 435 10.00 -19.37 4.21
CA GLY A 435 9.96 -19.30 2.76
C GLY A 435 8.55 -19.34 2.14
N SER A 436 8.38 -18.79 0.95
CA SER A 436 7.16 -18.95 0.15
C SER A 436 7.43 -19.08 -1.34
N MET A 437 6.68 -19.97 -1.98
CA MET A 437 6.64 -20.14 -3.43
C MET A 437 5.52 -19.31 -4.09
N VAL A 438 4.67 -18.65 -3.31
CA VAL A 438 3.55 -17.87 -3.85
C VAL A 438 4.00 -16.79 -4.83
N PRO A 439 5.06 -16.00 -4.58
CA PRO A 439 5.51 -15.00 -5.55
C PRO A 439 5.95 -15.59 -6.91
N ALA A 440 6.15 -16.90 -7.04
CA ALA A 440 6.43 -17.60 -8.31
C ALA A 440 5.27 -17.47 -9.30
N PHE A 441 4.06 -17.31 -8.78
CA PHE A 441 2.84 -17.14 -9.57
C PHE A 441 2.61 -15.68 -9.93
N PHE A 442 3.25 -14.74 -9.22
CA PHE A 442 3.01 -13.31 -9.33
C PHE A 442 4.31 -12.56 -9.65
N GLU A 443 4.94 -11.90 -8.67
CA GLU A 443 6.00 -10.91 -8.89
C GLU A 443 7.30 -11.49 -9.47
N LYS A 444 7.48 -12.82 -9.40
CA LYS A 444 8.64 -13.52 -9.96
C LYS A 444 8.35 -14.16 -11.33
N ASP A 445 7.09 -14.23 -11.74
CA ASP A 445 6.72 -14.60 -13.11
C ASP A 445 6.95 -13.40 -14.05
N LYS A 446 7.85 -13.57 -15.02
CA LYS A 446 8.23 -12.49 -15.95
C LYS A 446 7.04 -12.01 -16.77
N GLU A 447 6.15 -12.91 -17.19
CA GLU A 447 4.95 -12.55 -17.96
C GLU A 447 3.99 -11.72 -17.10
N PHE A 448 3.70 -12.19 -15.88
CA PHE A 448 2.85 -11.48 -14.93
C PHE A 448 3.38 -10.08 -14.63
N LYS A 449 4.67 -9.98 -14.28
CA LYS A 449 5.31 -8.70 -13.99
C LYS A 449 5.24 -7.75 -15.19
N LYS A 450 5.50 -8.24 -16.41
CA LYS A 450 5.41 -7.44 -17.64
C LYS A 450 4.01 -6.84 -17.84
N VAL A 451 2.96 -7.62 -17.58
CA VAL A 451 1.56 -7.17 -17.71
C VAL A 451 1.18 -6.18 -16.59
N MET A 452 1.64 -6.43 -15.36
CA MET A 452 1.35 -5.56 -14.22
C MET A 452 2.04 -4.19 -14.33
N ASP A 453 3.31 -4.17 -14.75
CA ASP A 453 4.12 -2.96 -14.88
C ASP A 453 3.77 -2.14 -16.13
N ALA A 454 3.09 -2.74 -17.11
CA ALA A 454 2.68 -2.04 -18.34
C ALA A 454 1.55 -1.03 -18.03
N ALA A 455 1.86 0.27 -18.17
CA ALA A 455 0.89 1.35 -17.98
C ALA A 455 -0.26 1.32 -19.02
N ALA A 456 0.02 0.81 -20.23
CA ALA A 456 -0.96 0.72 -21.31
C ALA A 456 -1.94 -0.46 -21.18
N THR A 457 -1.70 -1.40 -20.27
CA THR A 457 -2.60 -2.54 -20.06
C THR A 457 -3.82 -2.10 -19.25
N PRO A 458 -5.06 -2.33 -19.76
CA PRO A 458 -6.29 -2.02 -19.01
C PRO A 458 -6.35 -2.75 -17.67
N GLN A 459 -6.91 -2.11 -16.64
CA GLN A 459 -7.02 -2.70 -15.30
C GLN A 459 -7.77 -4.03 -15.31
N GLU A 460 -8.81 -4.17 -16.13
CA GLU A 460 -9.58 -5.42 -16.28
C GLU A 460 -8.70 -6.60 -16.73
N ALA A 461 -7.73 -6.35 -17.62
CA ALA A 461 -6.80 -7.38 -18.08
C ALA A 461 -5.81 -7.77 -16.97
N LYS A 462 -5.40 -6.81 -16.13
CA LYS A 462 -4.57 -7.07 -14.94
C LYS A 462 -5.36 -7.90 -13.92
N ASP A 463 -6.59 -7.52 -13.63
CA ASP A 463 -7.45 -8.22 -12.67
C ASP A 463 -7.78 -9.65 -13.13
N LYS A 464 -8.05 -9.82 -14.42
CA LYS A 464 -8.22 -11.14 -15.03
C LYS A 464 -6.97 -12.01 -14.84
N LEU A 465 -5.79 -11.48 -15.16
CA LEU A 465 -4.55 -12.24 -15.01
C LEU A 465 -4.25 -12.57 -13.54
N ARG A 466 -4.54 -11.67 -12.60
CA ARG A 466 -4.41 -11.95 -11.17
C ARG A 466 -5.34 -13.08 -10.74
N THR A 467 -6.59 -13.05 -11.18
CA THR A 467 -7.58 -14.11 -10.92
C THR A 467 -7.10 -15.45 -11.48
N GLU A 468 -6.53 -15.46 -12.69
CA GLU A 468 -5.95 -16.67 -13.29
C GLU A 468 -4.79 -17.23 -12.45
N ARG A 469 -3.91 -16.37 -11.91
CA ARG A 469 -2.79 -16.79 -11.06
C ARG A 469 -3.22 -17.32 -9.70
N GLU A 470 -4.22 -16.70 -9.08
CA GLU A 470 -4.82 -17.20 -7.84
C GLU A 470 -5.46 -18.57 -8.08
N ALA A 471 -6.19 -18.74 -9.18
CA ALA A 471 -6.79 -20.03 -9.54
C ALA A 471 -5.74 -21.11 -9.87
N GLU A 472 -4.64 -20.76 -10.55
CA GLU A 472 -3.50 -21.66 -10.77
C GLU A 472 -2.90 -22.17 -9.44
N LEU A 473 -2.66 -21.25 -8.50
CA LEU A 473 -2.11 -21.55 -7.17
C LEU A 473 -3.05 -22.49 -6.40
N ASP A 474 -4.35 -22.16 -6.35
CA ASP A 474 -5.34 -22.97 -5.64
C ASP A 474 -5.53 -24.36 -6.28
N ALA A 475 -5.48 -24.45 -7.61
CA ALA A 475 -5.57 -25.72 -8.32
C ALA A 475 -4.34 -26.60 -8.03
N LEU A 476 -3.14 -26.01 -7.98
CA LEU A 476 -1.93 -26.73 -7.62
C LEU A 476 -1.96 -27.21 -6.15
N ARG A 477 -2.49 -26.40 -5.24
CA ARG A 477 -2.71 -26.83 -3.84
C ARG A 477 -3.72 -27.95 -3.72
N ALA A 478 -4.81 -27.90 -4.48
CA ALA A 478 -5.79 -28.99 -4.51
C ALA A 478 -5.15 -30.30 -4.99
N TRP A 479 -4.29 -30.24 -6.01
CA TRP A 479 -3.47 -31.39 -6.43
C TRP A 479 -2.54 -31.85 -5.31
N ALA A 480 -1.79 -30.93 -4.70
CA ALA A 480 -0.85 -31.25 -3.63
C ALA A 480 -1.52 -31.92 -2.42
N ARG A 481 -2.80 -31.63 -2.19
CA ARG A 481 -3.61 -32.23 -1.12
C ARG A 481 -4.35 -33.51 -1.49
N ALA A 482 -4.32 -33.93 -2.75
CA ALA A 482 -4.94 -35.19 -3.16
C ALA A 482 -4.23 -36.39 -2.52
N ALA A 483 -4.83 -37.57 -2.54
CA ALA A 483 -4.16 -38.79 -2.05
C ALA A 483 -2.88 -39.10 -2.83
N ASP A 484 -1.87 -39.70 -2.21
CA ASP A 484 -0.52 -39.92 -2.76
C ASP A 484 -0.54 -40.50 -4.18
N ARG A 485 -1.35 -41.54 -4.41
CA ARG A 485 -1.54 -42.17 -5.73
C ARG A 485 -2.09 -41.21 -6.78
N ALA A 486 -3.02 -40.33 -6.39
CA ALA A 486 -3.59 -39.32 -7.27
C ALA A 486 -2.58 -38.19 -7.56
N ARG A 487 -1.73 -37.83 -6.59
CA ARG A 487 -0.66 -36.84 -6.81
C ARG A 487 0.35 -37.34 -7.83
N GLU A 488 0.83 -38.56 -7.63
CA GLU A 488 1.79 -39.21 -8.53
C GLU A 488 1.23 -39.37 -9.94
N ALA A 489 0.01 -39.90 -10.06
CA ALA A 489 -0.65 -40.05 -11.35
C ALA A 489 -0.88 -38.68 -12.02
N GLY A 490 -1.26 -37.66 -11.25
CA GLY A 490 -1.46 -36.31 -11.76
C GLY A 490 -0.19 -35.63 -12.25
N TYR A 491 0.94 -35.85 -11.57
CA TYR A 491 2.24 -35.33 -12.00
C TYR A 491 2.76 -36.08 -13.23
N LYS A 492 2.84 -37.42 -13.17
CA LYS A 492 3.37 -38.26 -14.25
C LYS A 492 2.51 -38.18 -15.52
N GLY A 493 1.19 -38.13 -15.36
CA GLY A 493 0.22 -37.97 -16.45
C GLY A 493 -0.04 -36.52 -16.86
N ASN A 494 0.58 -35.54 -16.20
CA ASN A 494 0.36 -34.10 -16.41
C ASN A 494 -1.13 -33.72 -16.46
N GLY A 495 -1.92 -34.24 -15.52
CA GLY A 495 -3.37 -34.13 -15.56
C GLY A 495 -4.02 -34.42 -14.21
N PHE A 496 -4.64 -33.41 -13.61
CA PHE A 496 -5.39 -33.53 -12.35
C PHE A 496 -6.75 -32.85 -12.46
N GLY A 497 -7.82 -33.47 -11.95
CA GLY A 497 -9.17 -32.89 -12.05
C GLY A 497 -9.24 -31.52 -11.37
N ILE A 498 -9.68 -30.49 -12.10
CA ILE A 498 -9.79 -29.14 -11.54
C ILE A 498 -11.00 -29.11 -10.59
N PRO A 499 -10.85 -28.62 -9.34
CA PRO A 499 -11.99 -28.41 -8.45
C PRO A 499 -13.06 -27.55 -9.13
N THR A 500 -14.34 -27.92 -9.02
CA THR A 500 -15.45 -27.22 -9.69
C THR A 500 -15.46 -25.71 -9.44
N ALA A 501 -15.04 -25.27 -8.25
CA ALA A 501 -14.94 -23.85 -7.89
C ALA A 501 -13.91 -23.05 -8.70
N LEU A 502 -12.95 -23.73 -9.32
CA LEU A 502 -11.85 -23.17 -10.14
C LEU A 502 -12.06 -23.40 -11.65
N ALA A 503 -13.12 -24.10 -12.04
CA ALA A 503 -13.44 -24.33 -13.44
C ALA A 503 -13.60 -23.00 -14.20
N GLY A 504 -12.95 -22.89 -15.35
CA GLY A 504 -12.94 -21.67 -16.17
C GLY A 504 -12.13 -20.49 -15.62
N LYS A 505 -11.50 -20.62 -14.44
CA LYS A 505 -10.68 -19.55 -13.83
C LYS A 505 -9.18 -19.76 -13.99
N VAL A 506 -8.73 -21.02 -14.08
CA VAL A 506 -7.32 -21.35 -14.34
C VAL A 506 -6.94 -20.91 -15.75
N ASN A 507 -5.72 -20.40 -15.94
CA ASN A 507 -5.25 -20.02 -17.26
C ASN A 507 -5.38 -21.20 -18.25
N PRO A 508 -6.06 -21.01 -19.40
CA PRO A 508 -6.35 -22.09 -20.34
C PRO A 508 -5.11 -22.86 -20.82
N LYS A 509 -3.92 -22.24 -20.82
CA LYS A 509 -2.67 -22.90 -21.23
C LYS A 509 -2.32 -24.11 -20.36
N PHE A 510 -2.79 -24.11 -19.11
CA PHE A 510 -2.59 -25.18 -18.13
C PHE A 510 -3.82 -26.08 -17.97
N VAL A 511 -4.79 -26.03 -18.87
CA VAL A 511 -6.00 -26.86 -18.83
C VAL A 511 -6.12 -27.69 -20.11
N THR A 512 -6.44 -28.98 -19.99
CA THR A 512 -6.82 -29.84 -21.12
C THR A 512 -7.81 -30.89 -20.63
N ASP A 513 -8.92 -31.04 -21.32
CA ASP A 513 -10.03 -31.95 -20.95
C ASP A 513 -10.48 -31.78 -19.50
N ASP A 514 -10.66 -30.52 -19.07
CA ASP A 514 -11.01 -30.12 -17.69
C ASP A 514 -10.01 -30.57 -16.60
N LYS A 515 -8.81 -30.97 -17.01
CA LYS A 515 -7.71 -31.33 -16.12
C LYS A 515 -6.61 -30.27 -16.13
N LEU A 516 -6.10 -29.98 -14.94
CA LEU A 516 -4.92 -29.19 -14.69
C LEU A 516 -3.69 -29.93 -15.20
N LYS A 517 -2.89 -29.29 -16.06
CA LYS A 517 -1.55 -29.72 -16.43
C LYS A 517 -0.56 -29.46 -15.29
N VAL A 518 -0.62 -30.30 -14.26
CA VAL A 518 0.17 -30.15 -13.02
C VAL A 518 1.66 -29.97 -13.31
N ARG A 519 2.24 -30.89 -14.10
CA ARG A 519 3.66 -30.87 -14.42
C ARG A 519 4.02 -29.62 -15.21
N SER A 520 3.23 -29.25 -16.22
CA SER A 520 3.48 -28.02 -16.99
C SER A 520 3.36 -26.76 -16.14
N LEU A 521 2.44 -26.72 -15.16
CA LEU A 521 2.32 -25.61 -14.23
C LEU A 521 3.53 -25.53 -13.29
N ILE A 522 3.99 -26.66 -12.74
CA ILE A 522 5.20 -26.73 -11.91
C ILE A 522 6.43 -26.32 -12.73
N GLU A 523 6.55 -26.78 -13.98
CA GLU A 523 7.63 -26.38 -14.88
C GLU A 523 7.64 -24.87 -15.14
N ALA A 524 6.47 -24.28 -15.42
CA ALA A 524 6.35 -22.87 -15.74
C ALA A 524 6.54 -21.93 -14.54
N ARG A 525 6.30 -22.40 -13.31
CA ARG A 525 6.29 -21.56 -12.09
C ARG A 525 7.44 -21.87 -11.15
N CYS A 526 7.72 -23.15 -10.95
CA CYS A 526 8.63 -23.62 -9.91
C CYS A 526 10.01 -23.97 -10.48
N VAL A 527 10.07 -24.69 -11.61
CA VAL A 527 11.34 -25.16 -12.21
C VAL A 527 12.23 -24.01 -12.70
N VAL A 528 11.67 -22.84 -12.97
CA VAL A 528 12.47 -21.63 -13.26
C VAL A 528 13.48 -21.33 -12.14
N CYS A 529 13.13 -21.63 -10.89
CA CYS A 529 14.02 -21.46 -9.74
C CYS A 529 14.63 -22.79 -9.24
N HIS A 530 13.89 -23.89 -9.38
CA HIS A 530 14.19 -25.21 -8.82
C HIS A 530 14.65 -26.26 -9.84
N GLY A 531 14.89 -25.85 -11.09
CA GLY A 531 15.48 -26.70 -12.12
C GLY A 531 17.01 -26.76 -12.02
N PRO A 532 17.66 -27.56 -12.87
CA PRO A 532 19.12 -27.78 -12.83
C PRO A 532 19.95 -26.48 -12.94
N GLU A 533 19.45 -25.51 -13.70
CA GLU A 533 20.08 -24.19 -13.90
C GLU A 533 19.50 -23.09 -12.98
N GLY A 534 18.54 -23.45 -12.12
CA GLY A 534 17.86 -22.54 -11.22
C GLY A 534 18.70 -22.17 -10.00
N LYS A 535 18.41 -21.02 -9.40
CA LYS A 535 19.12 -20.53 -8.19
C LYS A 535 18.88 -21.40 -6.94
N GLN A 536 17.93 -22.32 -6.99
CA GLN A 536 17.57 -23.24 -5.90
C GLN A 536 17.60 -24.70 -6.40
N SER A 537 18.56 -25.03 -7.25
CA SER A 537 18.76 -26.37 -7.83
C SER A 537 18.98 -27.46 -6.77
N ASP A 538 19.40 -27.11 -5.56
CA ASP A 538 19.50 -28.03 -4.41
C ASP A 538 18.13 -28.59 -3.96
N TYR A 539 17.03 -27.97 -4.38
CA TYR A 539 15.65 -28.38 -4.09
C TYR A 539 14.93 -28.70 -5.40
N PRO A 540 15.22 -29.84 -6.06
CA PRO A 540 14.73 -30.11 -7.41
C PRO A 540 13.21 -30.31 -7.42
N LEU A 541 12.53 -29.57 -8.29
CA LEU A 541 11.08 -29.70 -8.54
C LEU A 541 10.77 -30.04 -10.02
N ASP A 542 11.77 -30.47 -10.77
CA ASP A 542 11.70 -30.80 -12.19
C ASP A 542 11.36 -32.28 -12.45
N ASN A 543 11.36 -33.11 -11.41
CA ASN A 543 11.01 -34.53 -11.46
C ASN A 543 10.15 -34.95 -10.25
N TRP A 544 9.50 -36.12 -10.35
CA TRP A 544 8.57 -36.59 -9.31
C TRP A 544 9.29 -36.92 -8.00
N GLU A 545 10.49 -37.50 -8.09
CA GLU A 545 11.31 -37.86 -6.95
C GLU A 545 11.72 -36.62 -6.12
N GLY A 546 11.95 -35.49 -6.79
CA GLY A 546 12.21 -34.20 -6.16
C GLY A 546 10.97 -33.62 -5.50
N VAL A 547 9.85 -33.54 -6.22
CA VAL A 547 8.60 -32.97 -5.71
C VAL A 547 8.02 -33.79 -4.55
N SER A 548 8.05 -35.13 -4.64
CA SER A 548 7.47 -36.03 -3.63
C SER A 548 8.12 -35.92 -2.25
N LYS A 549 9.39 -35.50 -2.15
CA LYS A 549 10.07 -35.25 -0.87
C LYS A 549 9.37 -34.18 -0.02
N TYR A 550 8.73 -33.20 -0.66
CA TYR A 550 8.04 -32.10 0.01
C TYR A 550 6.52 -32.35 0.16
N LEU A 551 6.04 -33.49 -0.31
CA LEU A 551 4.66 -33.94 -0.16
C LEU A 551 4.47 -34.89 1.03
N ALA A 552 5.52 -35.16 1.81
CA ALA A 552 5.46 -35.96 3.02
C ALA A 552 4.70 -35.22 4.14
N PRO A 553 3.78 -35.89 4.87
CA PRO A 553 3.03 -35.24 5.95
C PRO A 553 3.91 -34.55 6.98
N LEU A 554 3.55 -33.34 7.41
CA LEU A 554 4.24 -32.67 8.51
C LEU A 554 4.07 -33.48 9.81
N PRO A 555 5.10 -33.57 10.67
CA PRO A 555 4.96 -34.17 11.98
C PRO A 555 3.89 -33.43 12.81
N PRO A 556 3.15 -34.13 13.69
CA PRO A 556 2.21 -33.47 14.58
C PRO A 556 2.96 -32.45 15.46
N PRO A 557 2.32 -31.34 15.84
CA PRO A 557 2.97 -30.31 16.64
C PRO A 557 3.38 -30.92 17.98
N GLU A 558 4.63 -30.71 18.38
CA GLU A 558 5.08 -31.11 19.73
C GLU A 558 4.17 -30.46 20.77
N ALA A 559 3.68 -31.26 21.71
CA ALA A 559 2.88 -30.74 22.82
C ALA A 559 3.71 -29.70 23.57
N PRO A 560 3.11 -28.57 24.01
CA PRO A 560 3.84 -27.53 24.72
C PRO A 560 4.53 -28.13 25.94
N SER A 561 5.85 -28.19 25.90
CA SER A 561 6.66 -28.68 27.01
C SER A 561 6.45 -27.75 28.21
N ALA A 562 6.05 -28.31 29.35
CA ALA A 562 5.82 -27.56 30.56
C ALA A 562 7.09 -26.77 30.92
N VAL A 563 6.97 -25.44 30.92
CA VAL A 563 8.06 -24.54 31.28
C VAL A 563 8.43 -24.81 32.74
N GLN A 564 9.55 -25.49 32.98
CA GLN A 564 10.12 -25.55 34.32
C GLN A 564 10.60 -24.14 34.70
N PRO A 565 10.25 -23.63 35.89
CA PRO A 565 10.68 -22.31 36.31
C PRO A 565 12.21 -22.28 36.40
N LYS A 566 12.83 -21.36 35.65
CA LYS A 566 14.26 -21.06 35.78
C LYS A 566 14.52 -20.58 37.21
N ALA A 567 15.46 -21.24 37.89
CA ALA A 567 16.02 -20.75 39.13
C ALA A 567 16.58 -19.34 38.90
N VAL A 568 16.15 -18.39 39.75
CA VAL A 568 16.65 -17.03 39.75
C VAL A 568 17.99 -17.06 40.48
N ASP A 569 19.08 -16.76 39.79
CA ASP A 569 20.38 -16.56 40.43
C ASP A 569 20.31 -15.33 41.37
N PRO A 570 20.91 -15.41 42.57
CA PRO A 570 20.88 -14.30 43.51
C PRO A 570 21.64 -13.09 42.98
N ILE A 571 21.05 -11.92 43.19
CA ILE A 571 21.58 -10.59 42.86
C ILE A 571 22.94 -10.42 43.57
N PRO A 572 24.04 -10.10 42.85
CA PRO A 572 25.33 -9.84 43.51
C PRO A 572 25.28 -8.51 44.29
N SER A 573 25.89 -8.51 45.48
CA SER A 573 25.96 -7.34 46.36
C SER A 573 26.83 -6.24 45.76
N ALA A 574 26.35 -5.01 45.80
CA ALA A 574 27.10 -3.83 45.42
C ALA A 574 28.15 -3.48 46.50
N THR A 575 29.40 -3.80 46.24
CA THR A 575 30.58 -3.12 46.79
C THR A 575 31.69 -3.12 45.74
N ASP A 576 32.21 -1.92 45.49
CA ASP A 576 33.50 -1.56 44.88
C ASP A 576 33.67 -1.69 43.36
N ASP A 577 33.25 -0.65 42.62
CA ASP A 577 34.13 0.35 41.94
C ASP A 577 33.32 1.38 41.13
#